data_AF-A1TN38-F1
#
_entry.id   AF-A1TN38-F1
#
_cell.length_a   1.000
_cell.length_b   1.000
_cell.length_c   1.000
_cell.angle_alpha   90.00
_cell.angle_beta   90.00
_cell.angle_gamma   90.00
#
_symmetry.space_group_name_H-M   'P 1'
#
loop_
_entity.id
_entity.type
_entity.pdbx_description
1 polymer ?
#
loop_
_entity_poly.entity_id
_entity_poly.type
_entity_poly.pdbx_seq_one_letter_code
_entity_poly.pdbx_strand_id
1 'polypeptide(L)'
;MLAVLLTGCAGAPRVETVKVRVPVPVECREPVPARPVMPTEALRTGVSVDDFVRAAMAEIERREGYEGQLLVALEACRAPIEK
;
A
#
# COMPACT_ATOMS: atom_id res chain seq x y z
N MET A 1 4.34 36.64 63.33
CA MET A 1 5.21 35.49 62.99
C MET A 1 4.39 34.54 62.15
N LEU A 2 4.89 34.23 60.95
CA LEU A 2 4.21 33.61 59.82
C LEU A 2 3.75 32.18 60.13
N ALA A 3 2.49 31.85 59.88
CA ALA A 3 2.01 30.47 59.82
C ALA A 3 1.51 30.19 58.39
N VAL A 4 2.46 29.96 57.48
CA VAL A 4 2.16 29.41 56.15
C VAL A 4 1.86 27.93 56.36
N LEU A 5 0.57 27.58 56.40
CA LEU A 5 0.13 26.19 56.37
C LEU A 5 0.51 25.60 55.01
N LEU A 6 1.43 24.64 55.02
CA LEU A 6 1.79 23.85 53.85
C LEU A 6 0.57 23.04 53.39
N THR A 7 -0.18 23.53 52.41
CA THR A 7 -1.22 22.77 51.69
C THR A 7 -0.66 21.97 50.51
N GLY A 8 0.62 21.61 50.56
CA GLY A 8 1.25 20.70 49.60
C GLY A 8 1.02 19.25 50.01
N CYS A 9 0.42 18.46 49.10
CA CYS A 9 0.28 16.99 49.14
C CYS A 9 -0.98 16.36 49.81
N ALA A 10 -2.18 16.94 49.63
CA ALA A 10 -3.43 16.18 49.81
C ALA A 10 -4.06 15.68 48.49
N GLY A 11 -3.54 16.11 47.33
CA GLY A 11 -4.01 15.66 46.03
C GLY A 11 -3.32 14.35 45.62
N ALA A 12 -3.94 13.20 45.90
CA ALA A 12 -3.55 11.97 45.23
C ALA A 12 -3.86 12.12 43.72
N PRO A 13 -2.90 11.89 42.81
CA PRO A 13 -3.18 11.99 41.38
C PRO A 13 -4.24 10.96 41.00
N ARG A 14 -5.34 11.41 40.37
CA ARG A 14 -6.31 10.50 39.75
C ARG A 14 -5.65 9.84 38.55
N VAL A 15 -5.40 8.54 38.66
CA VAL A 15 -4.91 7.72 37.55
C VAL A 15 -6.13 7.17 36.80
N GLU A 16 -6.43 7.76 35.65
CA GLU A 16 -7.44 7.24 34.73
C GLU A 16 -6.73 6.42 33.64
N THR A 17 -7.07 5.13 33.54
CA THR A 17 -6.52 4.27 32.49
C THR A 17 -7.23 4.55 31.17
N VAL A 18 -6.51 5.14 30.21
CA VAL A 18 -7.03 5.40 28.87
C VAL A 18 -6.70 4.21 27.96
N LYS A 19 -7.73 3.65 27.31
CA LYS A 19 -7.53 2.65 26.27
C LYS A 19 -7.17 3.33 24.95
N VAL A 20 -5.93 3.16 24.50
CA VAL A 20 -5.44 3.67 23.21
C VAL A 20 -5.41 2.53 22.20
N ARG A 21 -6.00 2.74 21.02
CA ARG A 21 -5.82 1.84 19.87
C ARG A 21 -4.61 2.34 19.09
N VAL A 22 -3.52 1.57 19.14
CA VAL A 22 -2.33 1.84 18.33
C VAL A 22 -2.38 0.91 17.12
N PRO A 23 -2.46 1.44 15.88
CA PRO A 23 -2.40 0.60 14.70
C PRO A 23 -1.03 -0.08 14.63
N VAL A 24 -1.03 -1.41 14.53
CA VAL A 24 0.18 -2.22 14.37
C VAL A 24 0.32 -2.57 12.89
N PRO A 25 1.45 -2.24 12.24
CA PRO A 25 1.70 -2.65 10.86
C PRO A 25 1.64 -4.17 10.73
N VAL A 26 0.88 -4.66 9.76
CA VAL A 26 0.80 -6.08 9.40
C VAL A 26 1.30 -6.28 7.98
N GLU A 27 1.67 -7.52 7.67
CA GLU A 27 2.02 -7.89 6.30
C GLU A 27 0.86 -7.65 5.34
N CYS A 28 1.15 -7.09 4.15
CA CYS A 28 0.15 -6.94 3.11
C CYS A 28 -0.26 -8.31 2.56
N ARG A 29 -1.56 -8.56 2.45
CA ARG A 29 -2.12 -9.81 1.92
C ARG A 29 -2.62 -9.72 0.48
N GLU A 30 -2.35 -8.61 -0.19
CA GLU A 30 -2.78 -8.42 -1.57
C GLU A 30 -2.02 -9.36 -2.50
N PRO A 31 -2.71 -10.17 -3.32
CA PRO A 31 -2.05 -11.05 -4.28
C PRO A 31 -1.40 -10.25 -5.41
N VAL A 32 -0.32 -10.78 -5.97
CA VAL A 32 0.23 -10.26 -7.22
C VAL A 32 -0.71 -10.63 -8.37
N PRO A 33 -1.23 -9.66 -9.15
CA PRO A 33 -2.06 -9.94 -10.31
C PRO A 33 -1.34 -10.87 -11.30
N ALA A 34 -2.09 -11.74 -11.97
CA ALA A 34 -1.53 -12.66 -12.94
C ALA A 34 -1.01 -11.89 -14.17
N ARG A 35 0.26 -12.12 -14.53
CA ARG A 35 0.84 -11.51 -15.73
C ARG A 35 0.10 -12.02 -16.98
N PRO A 36 -0.42 -11.13 -17.84
CA PRO A 36 -1.05 -11.55 -19.07
C PRO A 36 0.00 -12.03 -20.08
N VAL A 37 -0.41 -12.90 -21.00
CA VAL A 37 0.44 -13.33 -22.12
C VAL A 37 0.74 -12.14 -23.01
N MET A 38 2.02 -11.87 -23.28
CA MET A 38 2.43 -10.71 -24.04
C MET A 38 2.57 -11.05 -25.53
N PRO A 39 1.98 -10.28 -26.46
CA PRO A 39 1.99 -10.59 -27.88
C PRO A 39 3.38 -10.79 -28.49
N THR A 40 4.41 -10.07 -28.03
CA THR A 40 5.75 -10.21 -28.60
C THR A 40 6.44 -11.51 -28.18
N GLU A 41 6.03 -12.13 -27.07
CA GLU A 41 6.60 -13.41 -26.58
C GLU A 41 6.29 -14.60 -27.51
N ALA A 42 5.22 -14.50 -28.29
CA ALA A 42 4.79 -15.55 -29.22
C ALA A 42 5.39 -15.39 -30.64
N LEU A 43 6.17 -14.34 -30.90
CA LEU A 43 6.70 -14.08 -32.24
C LEU A 43 7.84 -15.03 -32.59
N ARG A 44 7.85 -15.51 -33.83
CA ARG A 44 8.97 -16.28 -34.39
C ARG A 44 10.13 -15.35 -34.73
N THR A 45 11.34 -15.88 -34.77
CA THR A 45 12.50 -15.13 -35.28
C THR A 45 12.32 -14.79 -36.76
N GLY A 46 12.68 -13.58 -37.16
CA GLY A 46 12.61 -13.14 -38.56
C GLY A 46 11.22 -12.69 -39.03
N VAL A 47 10.28 -12.38 -38.12
CA VAL A 47 9.03 -11.71 -38.50
C VAL A 47 9.31 -10.38 -39.19
N SER A 48 8.36 -9.92 -40.01
CA SER A 48 8.44 -8.60 -40.63
C SER A 48 8.42 -7.50 -39.55
N VAL A 49 8.99 -6.35 -39.87
CA VAL A 49 8.94 -5.17 -38.97
C VAL A 49 7.49 -4.77 -38.70
N ASP A 50 6.62 -4.83 -39.70
CA ASP A 50 5.20 -4.46 -39.55
C ASP A 50 4.46 -5.41 -38.59
N ASP A 51 4.73 -6.71 -38.66
CA ASP A 51 4.14 -7.69 -37.74
C ASP A 51 4.67 -7.50 -36.31
N PHE A 52 5.97 -7.20 -36.15
CA PHE A 52 6.56 -6.89 -34.86
C PHE A 52 5.93 -5.62 -34.26
N VAL A 53 5.84 -4.54 -35.04
CA VAL A 53 5.26 -3.26 -34.58
C VAL A 53 3.80 -3.46 -34.17
N ARG A 54 3.01 -4.21 -34.95
CA ARG A 54 1.62 -4.54 -34.59
C ARG A 54 1.53 -5.25 -33.23
N ALA A 55 2.37 -6.27 -33.02
CA ALA A 55 2.39 -7.01 -31.76
C ALA A 55 2.86 -6.14 -30.60
N ALA A 56 3.90 -5.32 -30.79
CA ALA A 56 4.42 -4.41 -29.79
C ALA A 56 3.40 -3.35 -29.38
N MET A 57 2.67 -2.75 -30.33
CA MET A 57 1.60 -1.81 -30.02
C MET A 57 0.49 -2.44 -29.19
N ALA A 58 0.05 -3.66 -29.55
CA ALA A 58 -0.92 -4.41 -28.76
C ALA A 58 -0.39 -4.81 -27.37
N GLU A 59 0.92 -4.94 -27.22
CA GLU A 59 1.57 -5.23 -25.95
C GLU A 59 1.65 -4.00 -25.04
N ILE A 60 1.91 -2.81 -25.58
CA ILE A 60 1.93 -1.56 -24.81
C ILE A 60 0.61 -1.38 -24.07
N GLU A 61 -0.53 -1.44 -24.78
CA GLU A 61 -1.86 -1.34 -24.18
C GLU A 61 -2.10 -2.40 -23.10
N ARG A 62 -1.61 -3.62 -23.32
CA ARG A 62 -1.72 -4.72 -22.36
C ARG A 62 -0.86 -4.51 -21.12
N ARG A 63 0.32 -3.92 -21.28
CA ARG A 63 1.21 -3.56 -20.17
C ARG A 63 0.60 -2.42 -19.35
N GLU A 64 0.08 -1.39 -19.98
CA GLU A 64 -0.62 -0.29 -19.29
C GLU A 64 -1.79 -0.81 -18.44
N GLY A 65 -2.59 -1.74 -18.99
CA GLY A 65 -3.65 -2.40 -18.23
C GLY A 65 -3.13 -3.21 -17.03
N TYR A 66 -2.04 -3.95 -17.21
CA TYR A 66 -1.41 -4.72 -16.12
C TYR A 66 -0.76 -3.83 -15.07
N GLU A 67 -0.13 -2.73 -15.48
CA GLU A 67 0.39 -1.70 -14.58
C GLU A 67 -0.72 -1.07 -13.74
N GLY A 68 -1.89 -0.81 -14.32
CA GLY A 68 -3.08 -0.39 -13.58
C GLY A 68 -3.48 -1.39 -12.49
N GLN A 69 -3.50 -2.69 -12.80
CA GLN A 69 -3.79 -3.73 -11.81
C GLN A 69 -2.74 -3.78 -10.70
N LEU A 70 -1.45 -3.66 -11.04
CA LEU A 70 -0.36 -3.62 -10.08
C LEU A 70 -0.44 -2.39 -9.17
N LEU A 71 -0.79 -1.22 -9.71
CA LEU A 71 -0.97 0.00 -8.94
C LEU A 71 -2.12 -0.15 -7.94
N VAL A 72 -3.26 -0.71 -8.36
CA VAL A 72 -4.39 -0.97 -7.45
C VAL A 72 -3.98 -1.91 -6.31
N ALA A 73 -3.25 -2.99 -6.63
CA ALA A 73 -2.75 -3.91 -5.61
C ALA A 73 -1.80 -3.21 -4.62
N LEU A 74 -0.91 -2.36 -5.13
CA LEU A 74 0.02 -1.59 -4.29
C LEU A 74 -0.71 -0.57 -3.41
N GLU A 75 -1.73 0.11 -3.95
CA GLU A 75 -2.54 1.07 -3.19
C GLU A 75 -3.32 0.38 -2.08
N ALA A 76 -3.89 -0.79 -2.35
CA ALA A 76 -4.54 -1.62 -1.32
C ALA A 76 -3.57 -1.97 -0.19
N CYS A 77 -2.32 -2.35 -0.52
CA CYS A 77 -1.29 -2.63 0.48
C CYS A 77 -0.89 -1.41 1.33
N ARG A 78 -0.94 -0.21 0.75
CA ARG A 78 -0.47 1.03 1.40
C ARG A 78 -1.58 1.79 2.10
N ALA A 79 -2.83 1.36 1.96
CA ALA A 79 -3.96 1.97 2.62
C ALA A 79 -3.78 1.97 4.15
N PRO A 80 -4.15 3.05 4.84
CA PRO A 80 -4.08 3.09 6.29
C PRO A 80 -5.05 2.07 6.91
N ILE A 81 -4.62 1.48 8.03
CA ILE A 81 -5.38 0.43 8.73
C ILE A 81 -6.67 0.99 9.39
N GLU A 82 -6.71 2.29 9.67
CA GLU A 82 -7.89 3.01 10.17
C GLU A 82 -8.25 4.18 9.23
N LYS A 83 -9.55 4.45 9.05
CA LYS A 83 -10.09 5.69 8.43
C LYS A 83 -10.56 6.65 9.51
#